data_AF-A0A2G5X5I0-F1
#
_entry.id   AF-A0A2G5X5I0-F1
#
_cell.length_a   1.000
_cell.length_b   1.000
_cell.length_c   1.000
_cell.angle_alpha   90.00
_cell.angle_beta   90.00
_cell.angle_gamma   90.00
#
_symmetry.space_group_name_H-M   'P 1'
#
loop_
_entity.id
_entity.type
_entity.pdbx_description
1 polymer ?
#
loop_
_entity_poly.entity_id
_entity_poly.type
_entity_poly.pdbx_seq_one_letter_code
_entity_poly.pdbx_strand_id
1 'polypeptide(L)'
;MSNTGPTHTLPALRVIENEHRYLTSLMEQWHAIVLGFENERFTRDEGLEALKRMRELVVEFIDPLKNHTEKEEAFLFPMLAKYVGNDQGPVQAVQEEHDEIDAYIGHFLHHTRGDLSEFTLAMMQDVVQDAGEAFEVIMIHFVKEENVIFPMVLSVLRAKEQDELFEQLYTSILPE
;
A
#
# COMPACT_ATOMS: atom_id res chain seq x y z
N MET A 1 -10.82 15.33 -2.57
CA MET A 1 -11.34 14.87 -1.27
C MET A 1 -10.72 15.73 -0.17
N SER A 2 -11.46 16.00 0.90
CA SER A 2 -11.04 16.87 2.00
C SER A 2 -9.78 16.31 2.65
N ASN A 3 -8.67 17.05 2.60
CA ASN A 3 -7.46 16.72 3.37
C ASN A 3 -7.74 17.05 4.85
N THR A 4 -8.49 16.18 5.52
CA THR A 4 -8.66 16.21 6.98
C THR A 4 -7.34 15.75 7.58
N GLY A 5 -6.70 16.58 8.41
CA GLY A 5 -5.42 16.25 9.04
C GLY A 5 -5.44 14.95 9.87
N PRO A 6 -4.34 14.61 10.56
CA PRO A 6 -4.22 13.36 11.30
C PRO A 6 -5.39 13.18 12.27
N THR A 7 -6.01 12.00 12.23
CA THR A 7 -7.17 11.66 13.04
C THR A 7 -6.77 11.04 14.37
N HIS A 8 -5.59 10.42 14.44
CA HIS A 8 -5.08 9.82 15.67
C HIS A 8 -4.22 10.78 16.49
N THR A 9 -4.33 10.68 17.82
CA THR A 9 -3.55 11.50 18.77
C THR A 9 -2.31 10.78 19.31
N LEU A 10 -2.28 9.45 19.27
CA LEU A 10 -1.13 8.66 19.70
C LEU A 10 0.02 8.80 18.68
N PRO A 11 1.24 9.21 19.09
CA PRO A 11 2.35 9.45 18.16
C PRO A 11 2.67 8.27 17.24
N ALA A 12 2.72 7.05 17.77
CA ALA A 12 2.97 5.83 16.98
C ALA A 12 1.99 5.69 15.80
N LEU A 13 0.68 5.83 16.06
CA LEU A 13 -0.35 5.70 15.02
C LEU A 13 -0.32 6.85 14.02
N ARG A 14 0.09 8.05 14.44
CA ARG A 14 0.26 9.18 13.53
C ARG A 14 1.38 8.95 12.52
N VAL A 15 2.42 8.18 12.86
CA VAL A 15 3.48 7.83 11.90
C VAL A 15 2.87 7.02 10.77
N ILE A 16 2.21 5.92 11.12
CA ILE A 16 1.60 5.00 10.15
C ILE A 16 0.48 5.70 9.34
N GLU A 17 -0.40 6.48 9.98
CA GLU A 17 -1.44 7.25 9.26
C GLU A 17 -0.82 8.25 8.25
N ASN A 18 0.32 8.86 8.57
CA ASN A 18 0.99 9.75 7.61
C ASN A 18 1.64 8.97 6.46
N GLU A 19 2.17 7.77 6.73
CA GLU A 19 2.68 6.86 5.72
C GLU A 19 1.57 6.40 4.76
N HIS A 20 0.39 6.01 5.28
CA HIS A 20 -0.78 5.69 4.44
C HIS A 20 -1.15 6.83 3.50
N ARG A 21 -1.17 8.07 4.00
CA ARG A 21 -1.46 9.25 3.18
C ARG A 21 -0.43 9.47 2.09
N TYR A 22 0.84 9.28 2.41
CA TYR A 22 1.91 9.39 1.43
C TYR A 22 1.80 8.30 0.37
N LEU A 23 1.67 7.04 0.77
CA LEU A 23 1.47 5.89 -0.11
C LEU A 23 0.25 6.11 -1.00
N THR A 24 -0.89 6.51 -0.43
CA THR A 24 -2.10 6.87 -1.19
C THR A 24 -1.82 7.92 -2.26
N SER A 25 -1.04 8.96 -1.95
CA SER A 25 -0.69 9.99 -2.94
C SER A 25 0.18 9.48 -4.09
N LEU A 26 1.00 8.45 -3.85
CA LEU A 26 1.75 7.76 -4.90
C LEU A 26 0.80 6.90 -5.74
N MET A 27 -0.05 6.12 -5.07
CA MET A 27 -1.02 5.22 -5.70
C MET A 27 -1.99 5.96 -6.63
N GLU A 28 -2.48 7.13 -6.21
CA GLU A 28 -3.40 7.97 -7.00
C GLU A 28 -2.82 8.33 -8.38
N GLN A 29 -1.49 8.43 -8.51
CA GLN A 29 -0.85 8.77 -9.78
C GLN A 29 -0.98 7.65 -10.82
N TRP A 30 -0.75 6.39 -10.44
CA TRP A 30 -0.93 5.28 -11.39
C TRP A 30 -2.39 4.88 -11.54
N HIS A 31 -3.21 5.02 -10.48
CA HIS A 31 -4.62 4.68 -10.55
C HIS A 31 -5.37 5.59 -11.53
N ALA A 32 -4.95 6.85 -11.67
CA ALA A 32 -5.45 7.72 -12.74
C ALA A 32 -5.21 7.15 -14.16
N ILE A 33 -4.12 6.40 -14.35
CA ILE A 33 -3.81 5.72 -15.62
C ILE A 33 -4.70 4.49 -15.80
N VAL A 34 -4.89 3.67 -14.74
CA VAL A 34 -5.84 2.54 -14.74
C VAL A 34 -7.23 3.00 -15.20
N LEU A 35 -7.76 4.04 -14.55
CA LEU A 35 -9.03 4.65 -14.91
C LEU A 35 -9.05 5.16 -16.37
N GLY A 36 -7.90 5.61 -16.90
CA GLY A 36 -7.78 6.00 -18.30
C GLY A 36 -8.00 4.82 -19.26
N PHE A 37 -7.45 3.65 -18.94
CA PHE A 37 -7.64 2.41 -19.72
C PHE A 37 -9.07 1.86 -19.61
N GLU A 38 -9.63 1.85 -18.40
CA GLU A 38 -11.01 1.37 -18.14
C GLU A 38 -12.06 2.22 -18.86
N ASN A 39 -11.82 3.54 -18.93
CA ASN A 39 -12.71 4.46 -19.63
C ASN A 39 -12.39 4.60 -21.13
N GLU A 40 -11.57 3.69 -21.69
CA GLU A 40 -11.22 3.63 -23.11
C GLU A 40 -10.67 4.97 -23.66
N ARG A 41 -9.90 5.71 -22.85
CA ARG A 41 -9.46 7.08 -23.18
C ARG A 41 -8.21 7.15 -24.05
N PHE A 42 -7.54 6.03 -24.28
CA PHE A 42 -6.25 5.98 -24.96
C PHE A 42 -6.37 5.37 -26.36
N THR A 43 -5.69 5.98 -27.32
CA THR A 43 -5.25 5.25 -28.51
C THR A 43 -4.15 4.25 -28.14
N ARG A 44 -3.79 3.34 -29.06
CA ARG A 44 -2.72 2.35 -28.82
C ARG A 44 -1.36 3.00 -28.49
N ASP A 45 -1.02 4.12 -29.10
CA ASP A 45 0.27 4.78 -28.87
C ASP A 45 0.26 5.56 -27.54
N GLU A 46 -0.84 6.25 -27.23
CA GLU A 46 -1.01 6.92 -25.93
C GLU A 46 -1.04 5.92 -24.77
N GLY A 47 -1.70 4.78 -24.96
CA GLY A 47 -1.74 3.70 -23.98
C GLY A 47 -0.34 3.13 -23.70
N LEU A 48 0.52 3.04 -24.72
CA LEU A 48 1.89 2.55 -24.52
C LEU A 48 2.70 3.48 -23.64
N GLU A 49 2.64 4.78 -23.90
CA GLU A 49 3.35 5.78 -23.10
C GLU A 49 2.76 5.86 -21.69
N ALA A 50 1.44 5.74 -21.55
CA ALA A 50 0.78 5.64 -20.26
C ALA A 50 1.23 4.40 -19.47
N LEU A 51 1.31 3.22 -20.10
CA LEU A 51 1.75 1.98 -19.45
C LEU A 51 3.21 2.05 -19.00
N LYS A 52 4.09 2.65 -19.82
CA LYS A 52 5.50 2.89 -19.42
C LYS A 52 5.58 3.81 -18.22
N ARG A 53 4.84 4.92 -18.23
CA ARG A 53 4.80 5.85 -17.09
C ARG A 53 4.23 5.18 -15.84
N MET A 54 3.20 4.38 -16.01
CA MET A 54 2.59 3.60 -14.93
C MET A 54 3.61 2.65 -14.28
N ARG A 55 4.42 1.97 -15.10
CA ARG A 55 5.50 1.11 -14.60
C ARG A 55 6.51 1.88 -13.76
N GLU A 56 6.92 3.07 -14.19
CA GLU A 56 7.83 3.92 -13.41
C GLU A 56 7.22 4.30 -12.05
N LEU A 57 5.96 4.74 -12.05
CA LEU A 57 5.24 5.10 -10.82
C LEU A 57 5.10 3.94 -9.85
N VAL A 58 4.78 2.74 -10.35
CA VAL A 58 4.70 1.53 -9.50
C VAL A 58 6.09 1.18 -8.96
N VAL A 59 7.16 1.30 -9.75
CA VAL A 59 8.53 1.06 -9.27
C VAL A 59 8.94 2.05 -8.17
N GLU A 60 8.62 3.34 -8.32
CA GLU A 60 8.89 4.38 -7.32
C GLU A 60 8.16 4.12 -5.98
N PHE A 61 7.07 3.35 -6.00
CA PHE A 61 6.26 3.04 -4.82
C PHE A 61 6.70 1.81 -4.03
N ILE A 62 7.44 0.88 -4.65
CA ILE A 62 7.83 -0.38 -4.02
C ILE A 62 8.61 -0.13 -2.73
N ASP A 63 9.65 0.69 -2.78
CA ASP A 63 10.51 0.91 -1.62
C ASP A 63 9.74 1.57 -0.46
N PRO A 64 8.94 2.63 -0.68
CA PRO A 64 8.05 3.14 0.36
C PRO A 64 7.10 2.11 0.95
N LEU A 65 6.38 1.35 0.13
CA LEU A 65 5.44 0.33 0.63
C LEU A 65 6.15 -0.73 1.46
N LYS A 66 7.30 -1.20 0.97
CA LYS A 66 8.10 -2.20 1.66
C LYS A 66 8.60 -1.69 3.01
N ASN A 67 9.11 -0.46 3.06
CA ASN A 67 9.56 0.12 4.32
C ASN A 67 8.42 0.29 5.34
N HIS A 68 7.22 0.57 4.88
CA HIS A 68 6.03 0.67 5.73
C HIS A 68 5.62 -0.71 6.29
N THR A 69 5.39 -1.68 5.41
CA THR A 69 4.99 -3.04 5.82
C THR A 69 6.05 -3.72 6.69
N GLU A 70 7.34 -3.56 6.39
CA GLU A 70 8.43 -4.10 7.22
C GLU A 70 8.42 -3.55 8.66
N LYS A 71 8.03 -2.28 8.86
CA LYS A 71 7.89 -1.71 10.21
C LYS A 71 6.74 -2.37 10.97
N GLU A 72 5.64 -2.63 10.29
CA GLU A 72 4.47 -3.24 10.90
C GLU A 72 4.75 -4.68 11.30
N GLU A 73 5.35 -5.45 10.39
CA GLU A 73 5.78 -6.82 10.60
C GLU A 73 6.84 -6.95 11.69
N ALA A 74 7.77 -5.99 11.78
CA ALA A 74 8.85 -6.03 12.77
C ALA A 74 8.42 -5.55 14.16
N PHE A 75 7.49 -4.60 14.24
CA PHE A 75 7.22 -3.87 15.49
C PHE A 75 5.74 -3.87 15.89
N LEU A 76 4.84 -3.41 15.02
CA LEU A 76 3.43 -3.23 15.35
C LEU A 76 2.73 -4.56 15.64
N PHE A 77 2.75 -5.49 14.69
CA PHE A 77 2.04 -6.77 14.80
C PHE A 77 2.63 -7.66 15.89
N PRO A 78 3.97 -7.80 16.05
CA PRO A 78 4.54 -8.56 17.16
C PRO A 78 4.17 -7.99 18.53
N MET A 79 4.01 -6.66 18.65
CA MET A 79 3.62 -6.05 19.90
C MET A 79 2.15 -6.34 20.24
N LEU A 80 1.25 -6.28 19.25
CA LEU A 80 -0.15 -6.63 19.42
C LEU A 80 -0.35 -8.13 19.69
N ALA A 81 0.39 -8.99 19.00
CA ALA A 81 0.29 -10.44 19.11
C ALA A 81 0.49 -10.96 20.55
N LYS A 82 1.25 -10.22 21.39
CA LYS A 82 1.40 -10.51 22.83
C LYS A 82 0.08 -10.50 23.60
N TYR A 83 -0.92 -9.77 23.10
CA TYR A 83 -2.22 -9.56 23.75
C TYR A 83 -3.36 -10.31 23.07
N VAL A 84 -3.32 -10.44 21.74
CA VAL A 84 -4.45 -10.96 20.95
C VAL A 84 -4.16 -12.30 20.27
N GLY A 85 -2.94 -12.80 20.37
CA GLY A 85 -2.46 -13.98 19.63
C GLY A 85 -2.00 -13.62 18.21
N ASN A 86 -1.35 -14.57 17.55
CA ASN A 86 -0.76 -14.43 16.21
C ASN A 86 -1.40 -15.37 15.17
N ASP A 87 -2.07 -16.44 15.61
CA ASP A 87 -2.45 -17.53 14.72
C ASP A 87 -3.84 -17.40 14.09
N GLN A 88 -4.65 -16.42 14.53
CA GLN A 88 -6.02 -16.15 14.05
C GLN A 88 -6.41 -14.69 14.34
N GLY A 89 -7.25 -14.11 13.48
CA GLY A 89 -7.93 -12.83 13.74
C GLY A 89 -7.43 -11.66 12.89
N PRO A 90 -7.78 -10.41 13.26
CA PRO A 90 -7.54 -9.26 12.40
C PRO A 90 -6.07 -9.01 12.06
N VAL A 91 -5.14 -9.30 12.98
CA VAL A 91 -3.69 -9.14 12.76
C VAL A 91 -3.20 -10.08 11.66
N GLN A 92 -3.54 -11.36 11.73
CA GLN A 92 -3.16 -12.32 10.69
C GLN A 92 -3.77 -11.95 9.34
N ALA A 93 -5.04 -11.54 9.32
CA ALA A 93 -5.73 -11.16 8.08
C ALA A 93 -5.04 -9.98 7.37
N VAL A 94 -4.62 -8.94 8.10
CA VAL A 94 -3.89 -7.81 7.48
C VAL A 94 -2.48 -8.20 7.04
N GLN A 95 -1.79 -9.11 7.74
CA GLN A 95 -0.50 -9.64 7.31
C GLN A 95 -0.61 -10.46 6.00
N GLU A 96 -1.66 -11.29 5.88
CA GLU A 96 -1.93 -12.05 4.65
C GLU A 96 -2.23 -11.13 3.44
N GLU A 97 -2.78 -9.94 3.68
CA GLU A 97 -3.00 -8.94 2.63
C GLU A 97 -1.70 -8.35 2.10
N HIS A 98 -0.62 -8.28 2.90
CA HIS A 98 0.70 -7.87 2.40
C HIS A 98 1.21 -8.81 1.30
N ASP A 99 1.04 -10.13 1.48
CA ASP A 99 1.41 -11.13 0.46
C ASP A 99 0.57 -11.00 -0.82
N GLU A 100 -0.73 -10.68 -0.67
CA GLU A 100 -1.63 -10.45 -1.81
C GLU A 100 -1.24 -9.20 -2.61
N ILE A 101 -0.91 -8.10 -1.91
CA ILE A 101 -0.45 -6.85 -2.53
C ILE A 101 0.85 -7.10 -3.32
N ASP A 102 1.81 -7.80 -2.72
CA ASP A 102 3.07 -8.18 -3.38
C ASP A 102 2.84 -9.02 -4.64
N ALA A 103 1.86 -9.93 -4.60
CA ALA A 103 1.51 -10.76 -5.74
C ALA A 103 0.97 -9.93 -6.93
N TYR A 104 0.03 -9.02 -6.69
CA TYR A 104 -0.51 -8.15 -7.76
C TYR A 104 0.56 -7.24 -8.36
N ILE A 105 1.34 -6.55 -7.51
CA ILE A 105 2.44 -5.67 -7.96
C ILE A 105 3.47 -6.49 -8.74
N GLY A 106 3.85 -7.67 -8.24
CA GLY A 106 4.78 -8.58 -8.89
C GLY A 106 4.28 -9.04 -10.26
N HIS A 107 3.00 -9.38 -10.39
CA HIS A 107 2.39 -9.80 -11.64
C HIS A 107 2.39 -8.68 -12.69
N PHE A 108 1.99 -7.47 -12.31
CA PHE A 108 2.07 -6.28 -13.17
C PHE A 108 3.50 -6.02 -13.65
N LEU A 109 4.47 -6.05 -12.74
CA LEU A 109 5.87 -5.79 -13.06
C LEU A 109 6.48 -6.89 -13.94
N HIS A 110 6.03 -8.13 -13.80
CA HIS A 110 6.44 -9.23 -14.65
C HIS A 110 5.93 -9.04 -16.09
N HIS A 111 4.64 -8.74 -16.26
CA HIS A 111 4.02 -8.57 -17.58
C HIS A 111 4.49 -7.33 -18.32
N THR A 112 4.89 -6.28 -17.60
CA THR A 112 5.42 -5.05 -18.19
C THR A 112 6.95 -5.05 -18.33
N ARG A 113 7.62 -6.22 -18.20
CA ARG A 113 9.07 -6.33 -18.35
C ARG A 113 9.49 -6.43 -19.81
N GLY A 114 10.47 -5.63 -20.21
CA GLY A 114 11.11 -5.73 -21.53
C GLY A 114 10.48 -4.79 -22.56
N ASP A 115 10.45 -5.21 -23.82
CA ASP A 115 9.90 -4.40 -24.91
C ASP A 115 8.37 -4.57 -25.01
N LEU A 116 7.67 -3.43 -24.98
CA LEU A 116 6.20 -3.34 -25.04
C LEU A 116 5.70 -2.88 -26.42
N SER A 117 6.60 -2.78 -27.42
CA SER A 117 6.31 -2.30 -28.79
C SER A 117 5.25 -3.14 -29.53
N GLU A 118 5.05 -4.40 -29.15
CA GLU A 118 4.06 -5.30 -29.76
C GLU A 118 2.75 -5.37 -28.96
N PHE A 119 2.62 -4.66 -27.84
CA PHE A 119 1.39 -4.68 -27.05
C PHE A 119 0.23 -4.04 -27.82
N THR A 120 -0.88 -4.77 -27.92
CA THR A 120 -2.15 -4.20 -28.37
C THR A 120 -2.82 -3.44 -27.24
N LEU A 121 -3.80 -2.59 -27.54
CA LEU A 121 -4.57 -1.89 -26.51
C LEU A 121 -5.25 -2.86 -25.54
N ALA A 122 -5.80 -3.98 -26.04
CA ALA A 122 -6.41 -5.03 -25.22
C ALA A 122 -5.39 -5.67 -24.26
N MET A 123 -4.17 -5.98 -24.74
CA MET A 123 -3.11 -6.50 -23.88
C MET A 123 -2.71 -5.51 -22.78
N MET A 124 -2.67 -4.21 -23.10
CA MET A 124 -2.41 -3.18 -22.08
C MET A 124 -3.54 -3.11 -21.06
N GLN A 125 -4.80 -3.17 -21.51
CA GLN A 125 -5.98 -3.19 -20.64
C GLN A 125 -5.99 -4.39 -19.69
N ASP A 126 -5.61 -5.58 -20.18
CA ASP A 126 -5.51 -6.77 -19.33
C ASP A 126 -4.41 -6.61 -18.28
N VAL A 127 -3.24 -6.08 -18.65
CA VAL A 127 -2.10 -5.96 -17.74
C VAL A 127 -2.30 -4.86 -16.68
N VAL A 128 -2.99 -3.76 -17.00
CA VAL A 128 -3.22 -2.72 -15.99
C VAL A 128 -4.23 -3.12 -14.91
N GLN A 129 -5.02 -4.18 -15.12
CA GLN A 129 -5.96 -4.69 -14.11
C GLN A 129 -5.23 -5.08 -12.83
N ASP A 130 -4.07 -5.74 -12.92
CA ASP A 130 -3.29 -6.14 -11.73
C ASP A 130 -2.95 -4.96 -10.82
N ALA A 131 -2.58 -3.82 -11.41
CA ALA A 131 -2.24 -2.62 -10.65
C ALA A 131 -3.48 -1.85 -10.17
N GLY A 132 -4.65 -2.07 -10.80
CA GLY A 132 -5.95 -1.67 -10.29
C GLY A 132 -6.34 -2.49 -9.06
N GLU A 133 -6.23 -3.81 -9.13
CA GLU A 133 -6.50 -4.72 -7.99
C GLU A 133 -5.57 -4.41 -6.80
N ALA A 134 -4.27 -4.19 -7.06
CA ALA A 134 -3.33 -3.75 -6.02
C ALA A 134 -3.82 -2.45 -5.33
N PHE A 135 -4.29 -1.46 -6.10
CA PHE A 135 -4.82 -0.22 -5.54
C PHE A 135 -6.02 -0.48 -4.62
N GLU A 136 -6.97 -1.31 -5.06
CA GLU A 136 -8.17 -1.60 -4.28
C GLU A 136 -7.86 -2.34 -2.98
N VAL A 137 -6.99 -3.36 -3.05
CA VAL A 137 -6.56 -4.13 -1.87
C VAL A 137 -5.85 -3.23 -0.88
N ILE A 138 -4.90 -2.39 -1.31
CA ILE A 138 -4.18 -1.48 -0.41
C ILE A 138 -5.14 -0.47 0.26
N MET A 139 -6.10 0.08 -0.50
CA MET A 139 -7.07 1.01 0.07
C MET A 139 -7.95 0.36 1.15
N ILE A 140 -8.37 -0.89 0.93
CA ILE A 140 -9.14 -1.66 1.93
C ILE A 140 -8.25 -2.03 3.13
N HIS A 141 -6.99 -2.38 2.87
CA HIS A 141 -5.99 -2.70 3.88
C HIS A 141 -5.80 -1.53 4.86
N PHE A 142 -5.51 -0.32 4.37
CA PHE A 142 -5.40 0.88 5.22
C PHE A 142 -6.68 1.14 6.03
N VAL A 143 -7.86 0.95 5.44
CA VAL A 143 -9.14 1.07 6.16
C VAL A 143 -9.25 0.05 7.29
N LYS A 144 -8.81 -1.19 7.10
CA LYS A 144 -8.82 -2.23 8.15
C LYS A 144 -7.84 -1.89 9.26
N GLU A 145 -6.65 -1.43 8.92
CA GLU A 145 -5.68 -1.03 9.94
C GLU A 145 -6.18 0.14 10.78
N GLU A 146 -6.63 1.22 10.15
CA GLU A 146 -7.08 2.42 10.84
C GLU A 146 -8.34 2.19 11.68
N ASN A 147 -9.25 1.31 11.24
CA ASN A 147 -10.53 1.07 11.94
C ASN A 147 -10.54 -0.16 12.84
N VAL A 148 -9.54 -1.04 12.76
CA VAL A 148 -9.48 -2.27 13.55
C VAL A 148 -8.18 -2.34 14.34
N ILE A 149 -7.03 -2.34 13.65
CA ILE A 149 -5.71 -2.52 14.27
C ILE A 149 -5.37 -1.33 15.19
N PHE A 150 -5.60 -0.09 14.74
CA PHE A 150 -5.28 1.11 15.51
C PHE A 150 -6.13 1.22 16.79
N PRO A 151 -7.46 0.97 16.77
CA PRO A 151 -8.24 0.83 18.00
C PRO A 151 -7.74 -0.29 18.92
N MET A 152 -7.27 -1.42 18.37
CA MET A 152 -6.68 -2.49 19.18
C MET A 152 -5.44 -1.99 19.92
N VAL A 153 -4.52 -1.29 19.25
CA VAL A 153 -3.34 -0.64 19.85
C VAL A 153 -3.74 0.23 21.04
N LEU A 154 -4.73 1.11 20.85
CA LEU A 154 -5.20 2.01 21.90
C LEU A 154 -5.83 1.27 23.09
N SER A 155 -6.47 0.12 22.83
CA SER A 155 -7.19 -0.64 23.84
C SER A 155 -6.30 -1.58 24.67
N VAL A 156 -5.25 -2.15 24.09
CA VAL A 156 -4.46 -3.21 24.73
C VAL A 156 -3.08 -2.77 25.17
N LEU A 157 -2.43 -1.84 24.47
CA LEU A 157 -1.05 -1.45 24.78
C LEU A 157 -1.01 -0.46 25.94
N ARG A 158 -0.07 -0.68 26.86
CA ARG A 158 0.21 0.26 27.96
C ARG A 158 0.98 1.45 27.45
N ALA A 159 0.92 2.57 28.18
CA ALA A 159 1.63 3.80 27.80
C ALA A 159 3.13 3.57 27.47
N LYS A 160 3.84 2.77 28.27
CA LYS A 160 5.26 2.45 28.00
C LYS A 160 5.46 1.69 26.68
N GLU A 161 4.55 0.78 26.33
CA GLU A 161 4.62 0.03 25.07
C GLU A 161 4.27 0.92 23.88
N GLN A 162 3.33 1.85 24.06
CA GLN A 162 3.01 2.86 23.05
C GLN A 162 4.20 3.80 22.77
N ASP A 163 4.93 4.20 23.81
CA ASP A 163 6.17 4.99 23.67
C ASP A 163 7.26 4.17 22.97
N GLU A 164 7.47 2.91 23.36
CA GLU A 164 8.43 2.00 22.71
C GLU A 164 8.11 1.79 21.23
N LEU A 165 6.83 1.57 20.90
CA LEU A 165 6.37 1.42 19.54
C LEU A 165 6.62 2.69 18.72
N PHE A 166 6.39 3.87 19.29
CA PHE A 166 6.67 5.12 18.60
C PHE A 166 8.16 5.25 18.22
N GLU A 167 9.07 4.99 19.16
CA GLU A 167 10.51 5.07 18.89
C GLU A 167 10.97 4.08 17.80
N GLN A 168 10.33 2.91 17.71
CA GLN A 168 10.62 1.90 16.68
C GLN A 168 10.07 2.31 15.30
N LEU A 169 8.85 2.85 15.26
CA LEU A 169 8.18 3.23 14.02
C LEU A 169 8.70 4.54 13.44
N TYR A 170 9.25 5.44 14.27
CA TYR A 170 9.67 6.79 13.86
C TYR A 170 10.97 6.80 13.04
N THR A 171 10.89 6.23 11.84
CA THR A 171 11.96 6.12 10.85
C THR A 171 11.45 6.58 9.49
N SER A 172 12.35 6.91 8.56
CA SER A 172 11.96 7.30 7.19
C SER A 172 11.24 6.15 6.49
N ILE A 173 10.20 6.45 5.72
CA ILE A 173 9.62 5.52 4.74
C ILE A 173 10.33 5.62 3.37
N LEU A 174 11.05 6.71 3.13
CA LEU A 174 11.82 6.90 1.90
C LEU A 174 13.16 6.14 1.99
N PRO A 175 13.64 5.58 0.87
CA PRO A 175 14.96 4.95 0.80
C PRO A 175 16.09 5.95 1.13
N GLU A 176 17.19 5.45 1.70
CA GLU A 176 18.39 6.23 2.04
C GLU A 176 19.18 6.73 0.81
#